data_AF-A0A8S1DC86-F1
#
_entry.id   AF-A0A8S1DC86-F1
#
_cell.length_a   1.000
_cell.length_b   1.000
_cell.length_c   1.000
_cell.angle_alpha   90.00
_cell.angle_beta   90.00
_cell.angle_gamma   90.00
#
_symmetry.space_group_name_H-M   'P 1'
#
loop_
_entity.id
_entity.type
_entity.pdbx_description
1 polymer ?
#
loop_
_entity_poly.entity_id
_entity_poly.type
_entity_poly.pdbx_seq_one_letter_code
_entity_poly.pdbx_strand_id
1 'polypeptide(L)'
;MYIRALKNLGLSETIPDLIELVQTGSRKVCVTSMKAIYGMPKSAWDQKVRDLCMRVYLQLGRRYDSSARTLAIDLLLEAGVDKEELHQMLAAMNHFITKDSQEVGQYLLQRLRQVAEKRKELWQTFMSILRENETRLNNYHVLGQRGMATAFTRGFLNTASSNGSLVSTLELAGGILKRSTLDVVIEGGDDSQAIFTMGMFAGGLSSFVSSDDVAAPSEEEESANAGMELTVMGVQVRPFVFFEGQGELMGHVWSGTGSERTPAFQALMLLHDHFEQISLQNGFVAELSMTGGISFDLAGEVQLSLWNRNAHSVVEKNAGVVLQGIITVDTSFVKSMVDFNIATEPRLNLVSDVNFYNKVALCLQLRQPDMTVKHNIYKVERIPGSKHRLRKSKYKTFKVAGKTYALNQKNNEMCNELFSEE
;
A
#
# COMPACT_ATOMS: atom_id res chain seq x y z
N MET A 1 9.35 16.19 11.45
CA MET A 1 10.07 15.06 12.05
C MET A 1 9.28 14.46 13.21
N TYR A 2 8.99 15.22 14.27
CA TYR A 2 8.30 14.74 15.48
C TYR A 2 6.97 14.01 15.21
N ILE A 3 6.11 14.54 14.34
CA ILE A 3 4.82 13.90 13.99
C ILE A 3 5.00 12.46 13.45
N ARG A 4 6.05 12.22 12.66
CA ARG A 4 6.37 10.88 12.14
C ARG A 4 6.88 9.96 13.25
N ALA A 5 7.62 10.50 14.22
CA ALA A 5 8.02 9.74 15.39
C ALA A 5 6.81 9.37 16.26
N LEU A 6 5.84 10.28 16.45
CA LEU A 6 4.60 10.00 17.16
C LEU A 6 3.77 8.91 16.48
N LYS A 7 3.73 8.90 15.14
CA LYS A 7 3.09 7.81 14.36
C LYS A 7 3.70 6.45 14.72
N ASN A 8 5.03 6.34 14.74
CA ASN A 8 5.72 5.08 15.09
C ASN A 8 5.55 4.71 16.58
N LEU A 9 5.40 5.71 17.45
CA LEU A 9 5.20 5.51 18.88
C LEU A 9 3.82 4.90 19.18
N GLY A 10 2.79 5.24 18.39
CA GLY A 10 1.48 4.60 18.47
C GLY A 10 0.67 4.90 19.75
N LEU A 11 1.02 5.93 20.52
CA LEU A 11 0.34 6.26 21.78
C LEU A 11 -0.94 7.06 21.56
N SER A 12 -2.07 6.56 22.07
CA SER A 12 -3.37 7.23 22.02
C SER A 12 -3.38 8.60 22.73
N GLU A 13 -2.51 8.80 23.72
CA GLU A 13 -2.38 10.08 24.46
C GLU A 13 -1.95 11.25 23.57
N THR A 14 -1.32 10.97 22.42
CA THR A 14 -0.81 11.99 21.49
C THR A 14 -1.86 12.50 20.52
N ILE A 15 -3.05 11.88 20.50
CA ILE A 15 -4.13 12.23 19.58
C ILE A 15 -4.60 13.69 19.74
N PRO A 16 -4.83 14.22 20.95
CA PRO A 16 -5.28 15.61 21.11
C PRO A 16 -4.32 16.61 20.45
N ASP A 17 -3.01 16.41 20.60
CA ASP A 17 -1.98 17.25 19.98
C ASP A 17 -2.01 17.14 18.46
N LEU A 18 -2.18 15.91 17.93
CA LEU A 18 -2.31 15.69 16.49
C LEU A 18 -3.58 16.35 15.93
N ILE A 19 -4.70 16.30 16.64
CA ILE A 19 -5.95 16.96 16.26
C ILE A 19 -5.75 18.47 16.17
N GLU A 20 -5.09 19.07 17.16
CA GLU A 20 -4.78 20.51 17.16
C GLU A 20 -3.92 20.89 15.94
N LEU A 21 -2.87 20.11 15.66
CA LEU A 21 -1.99 20.33 14.52
C LEU A 21 -2.71 20.20 13.17
N VAL A 22 -3.76 19.37 13.05
CA VAL A 22 -4.58 19.29 11.83
C VAL A 22 -5.38 20.58 11.62
N GLN A 23 -5.88 21.19 12.71
CA GLN A 23 -6.72 22.39 12.64
C GLN A 23 -5.89 23.67 12.42
N THR A 24 -4.77 23.81 13.11
CA THR A 24 -3.97 25.05 13.13
C THR A 24 -2.75 25.01 12.20
N GLY A 25 -2.20 23.82 11.94
CA GLY A 25 -0.94 23.66 11.21
C GLY A 25 -1.02 24.00 9.72
N SER A 26 0.15 24.17 9.09
CA SER A 26 0.29 24.35 7.64
C SER A 26 -0.24 23.14 6.85
N ARG A 27 -0.42 23.27 5.52
CA ARG A 27 -0.93 22.18 4.66
C ARG A 27 -0.12 20.88 4.83
N LYS A 28 1.22 20.96 4.77
CA LYS A 28 2.12 19.80 4.95
C LYS A 28 2.02 19.20 6.37
N VAL A 29 1.92 20.04 7.39
CA VAL A 29 1.75 19.60 8.79
C VAL A 29 0.41 18.88 8.96
N CYS A 30 -0.67 19.45 8.43
CA CYS A 30 -2.00 18.86 8.44
C CYS A 30 -2.03 17.48 7.78
N VAL A 31 -1.47 17.33 6.58
CA VAL A 31 -1.40 16.02 5.91
C VAL A 31 -0.56 15.03 6.72
N THR A 32 0.58 15.46 7.26
CA THR A 32 1.45 14.58 8.05
C THR A 32 0.78 14.15 9.37
N SER A 33 0.04 15.03 10.03
CA SER A 33 -0.73 14.72 11.24
C SER A 33 -1.90 13.79 10.94
N MET A 34 -2.62 14.01 9.84
CA MET A 34 -3.67 13.07 9.39
C MET A 34 -3.09 11.67 9.10
N LYS A 35 -1.93 11.59 8.45
CA LYS A 35 -1.22 10.31 8.24
C LYS A 35 -0.80 9.65 9.55
N ALA A 36 -0.43 10.45 10.56
CA ALA A 36 -0.08 9.93 11.88
C ALA A 36 -1.29 9.35 12.60
N ILE A 37 -2.42 10.06 12.61
CA ILE A 37 -3.69 9.57 13.18
C ILE A 37 -4.16 8.29 12.48
N TYR A 38 -4.08 8.25 11.14
CA TYR A 38 -4.42 7.04 10.36
C TYR A 38 -3.51 5.85 10.70
N GLY A 39 -2.26 6.08 11.10
CA GLY A 39 -1.35 5.02 11.53
C GLY A 39 -1.58 4.50 12.95
N MET A 40 -2.46 5.12 13.74
CA MET A 40 -2.76 4.70 15.11
C MET A 40 -3.63 3.44 15.14
N PRO A 41 -3.60 2.64 16.22
CA PRO A 41 -4.50 1.51 16.38
C PRO A 41 -5.97 1.96 16.34
N LYS A 42 -6.84 1.11 15.79
CA LYS A 42 -8.28 1.43 15.62
C LYS A 42 -8.99 1.76 16.92
N SER A 43 -8.51 1.22 18.05
CA SER A 43 -9.01 1.55 19.40
C SER A 43 -8.85 3.03 19.77
N ALA A 44 -7.97 3.74 19.08
CA ALA A 44 -7.68 5.15 19.32
C ALA A 44 -8.56 6.08 18.47
N TRP A 45 -9.34 5.56 17.51
CA TRP A 45 -10.23 6.34 16.66
C TRP A 45 -11.57 6.61 17.35
N ASP A 46 -11.53 7.47 18.37
CA ASP A 46 -12.71 7.88 19.11
C ASP A 46 -13.65 8.80 18.30
N GLN A 47 -14.77 9.19 18.90
CA GLN A 47 -15.73 10.08 18.25
C GLN A 47 -15.12 11.46 17.90
N LYS A 48 -14.14 11.94 18.68
CA LYS A 48 -13.48 13.23 18.39
C LYS A 48 -12.65 13.14 17.10
N VAL A 49 -11.97 12.03 16.88
CA VAL A 49 -11.26 11.76 15.61
C VAL A 49 -12.25 11.69 14.45
N ARG A 50 -13.38 10.99 14.61
CA ARG A 50 -14.44 10.94 13.57
C ARG A 50 -14.99 12.33 13.23
N ASP A 51 -15.31 13.13 14.24
CA ASP A 51 -15.80 14.51 14.07
C ASP A 51 -14.74 15.42 13.41
N LEU A 52 -13.45 15.20 13.70
CA LEU A 52 -12.36 15.88 12.99
C LEU A 52 -12.34 15.47 11.52
N CYS A 53 -12.36 14.17 11.22
CA CYS A 53 -12.33 13.66 9.85
C CYS A 53 -13.50 14.18 9.03
N MET A 54 -14.72 14.21 9.59
CA MET A 54 -15.88 14.78 8.92
C MET A 54 -15.69 16.27 8.64
N ARG A 55 -15.18 17.05 9.61
CA ARG A 55 -14.84 18.47 9.40
C ARG A 55 -13.80 18.68 8.31
N VAL A 56 -12.75 17.86 8.26
CA VAL A 56 -11.70 17.92 7.23
C VAL A 56 -12.28 17.59 5.86
N TYR A 57 -13.07 16.51 5.75
CA TYR A 57 -13.68 16.09 4.49
C TYR A 57 -14.63 17.15 3.92
N LEU A 58 -15.50 17.70 4.76
CA LEU A 58 -16.48 18.74 4.43
C LEU A 58 -15.86 20.15 4.32
N GLN A 59 -14.57 20.30 4.62
CA GLN A 59 -13.86 21.58 4.64
C GLN A 59 -14.50 22.64 5.57
N LEU A 60 -14.96 22.20 6.74
CA LEU A 60 -15.54 23.08 7.75
C LEU A 60 -14.43 23.86 8.48
N GLY A 61 -14.59 25.18 8.58
CA GLY A 61 -13.67 26.10 9.25
C GLY A 61 -12.53 26.62 8.37
N ARG A 62 -11.92 25.75 7.53
CA ARG A 62 -10.87 26.15 6.56
C ARG A 62 -10.83 25.22 5.35
N ARG A 63 -10.14 25.65 4.30
CA ARG A 63 -9.81 24.78 3.16
C ARG A 63 -8.69 23.81 3.55
N TYR A 64 -8.92 22.52 3.32
CA TYR A 64 -7.94 21.46 3.51
C TYR A 64 -7.43 20.94 2.18
N ASP A 65 -6.19 20.46 2.19
CA ASP A 65 -5.55 19.78 1.07
C ASP A 65 -6.32 18.50 0.69
N SER A 66 -6.34 18.16 -0.61
CA SER A 66 -7.01 16.94 -1.11
C SER A 66 -6.51 15.68 -0.40
N SER A 67 -5.21 15.59 -0.09
CA SER A 67 -4.63 14.43 0.56
C SER A 67 -5.06 14.29 2.02
N ALA A 68 -5.31 15.40 2.72
CA ALA A 68 -5.90 15.36 4.05
C ALA A 68 -7.36 14.89 3.99
N ARG A 69 -8.10 15.29 2.95
CA ARG A 69 -9.49 14.86 2.72
C ARG A 69 -9.60 13.38 2.35
N THR A 70 -8.71 12.87 1.51
CA THR A 70 -8.65 11.43 1.17
C THR A 70 -8.28 10.57 2.39
N LEU A 71 -7.35 11.03 3.23
CA LEU A 71 -7.03 10.35 4.51
C LEU A 71 -8.22 10.36 5.48
N ALA A 72 -8.99 11.45 5.52
CA ALA A 72 -10.20 11.50 6.33
C ALA A 72 -11.26 10.50 5.83
N ILE A 73 -11.41 10.34 4.52
CA ILE A 73 -12.27 9.31 3.92
C ILE A 73 -11.81 7.91 4.32
N ASP A 74 -10.51 7.64 4.21
CA ASP A 74 -9.95 6.33 4.57
C ASP A 74 -10.22 5.99 6.03
N LEU A 75 -9.98 6.93 6.95
CA LEU A 75 -10.21 6.73 8.38
C LEU A 75 -11.69 6.48 8.68
N LEU A 76 -12.60 7.30 8.14
CA LEU A 76 -14.04 7.14 8.34
C LEU A 76 -14.53 5.76 7.85
N LEU A 77 -14.17 5.39 6.61
CA LEU A 77 -14.60 4.11 6.01
C LEU A 77 -14.03 2.89 6.76
N GLU A 78 -12.78 2.97 7.24
CA GLU A 78 -12.17 1.87 7.99
C GLU A 78 -12.71 1.74 9.42
N ALA A 79 -12.94 2.87 10.10
CA ALA A 79 -13.56 2.93 11.43
C ALA A 79 -14.99 2.37 11.43
N GLY A 80 -15.71 2.54 10.31
CA GLY A 80 -17.12 2.20 10.18
C GLY A 80 -17.96 3.47 10.19
N VAL A 81 -18.69 3.70 9.10
CA VAL A 81 -19.47 4.92 8.89
C VAL A 81 -20.93 4.63 9.15
N ASP A 82 -21.59 5.50 9.91
CA ASP A 82 -23.02 5.42 10.17
C ASP A 82 -23.82 5.90 8.96
N LYS A 83 -25.10 5.51 8.87
CA LYS A 83 -25.96 5.88 7.74
C LYS A 83 -26.01 7.39 7.49
N GLU A 84 -26.12 8.18 8.55
CA GLU A 84 -26.17 9.64 8.48
C GLU A 84 -24.84 10.25 8.02
N GLU A 85 -23.72 9.74 8.54
CA GLU A 85 -22.39 10.20 8.13
C GLU A 85 -22.15 9.88 6.64
N LEU A 86 -22.50 8.67 6.20
CA LEU A 86 -22.36 8.27 4.80
C LEU A 86 -23.27 9.12 3.89
N HIS A 87 -24.48 9.42 4.34
CA HIS A 87 -25.39 10.32 3.64
C HIS A 87 -24.80 11.73 3.50
N GLN A 88 -24.25 12.30 4.57
CA GLN A 88 -23.57 13.60 4.53
C GLN A 88 -22.37 13.60 3.58
N MET A 89 -21.57 12.52 3.58
CA MET A 89 -20.45 12.38 2.66
C MET A 89 -20.90 12.40 1.20
N LEU A 90 -21.93 11.62 0.85
CA LEU A 90 -22.46 11.60 -0.51
C LEU A 90 -23.14 12.91 -0.90
N ALA A 91 -23.87 13.54 0.03
CA ALA A 91 -24.52 14.83 -0.22
C ALA A 91 -23.51 15.97 -0.47
N ALA A 92 -22.33 15.91 0.16
CA ALA A 92 -21.26 16.88 -0.09
C ALA A 92 -20.78 16.84 -1.56
N MET A 93 -20.85 15.68 -2.22
CA MET A 93 -20.42 15.52 -3.61
C MET A 93 -21.25 16.34 -4.60
N ASN A 94 -22.51 16.68 -4.28
CA ASN A 94 -23.31 17.58 -5.12
C ASN A 94 -22.72 19.00 -5.23
N HIS A 95 -21.84 19.38 -4.30
CA HIS A 95 -21.22 20.68 -4.27
C HIS A 95 -19.78 20.65 -4.85
N PHE A 96 -19.35 19.51 -5.40
CA PHE A 96 -18.01 19.34 -5.97
C PHE A 96 -17.95 19.85 -7.42
N ILE A 97 -17.77 21.16 -7.53
CA ILE A 97 -17.75 21.87 -8.81
C ILE A 97 -16.34 21.88 -9.45
N THR A 98 -15.29 21.91 -8.63
CA THR A 98 -13.88 21.99 -9.09
C THR A 98 -13.32 20.63 -9.47
N LYS A 99 -12.33 20.58 -10.38
CA LYS A 99 -11.64 19.34 -10.80
C LYS A 99 -11.06 18.58 -9.59
N ASP A 100 -10.40 19.28 -8.66
CA ASP A 100 -9.80 18.64 -7.48
C ASP A 100 -10.87 18.09 -6.52
N SER A 101 -12.00 18.79 -6.38
CA SER A 101 -13.12 18.24 -5.61
C SER A 101 -13.74 17.00 -6.27
N GLN A 102 -13.75 16.92 -7.61
CA GLN A 102 -14.23 15.74 -8.34
C GLN A 102 -13.28 14.56 -8.20
N GLU A 103 -11.96 14.77 -8.11
CA GLU A 103 -11.00 13.71 -7.79
C GLU A 103 -11.21 13.15 -6.38
N VAL A 104 -11.47 14.01 -5.38
CA VAL A 104 -11.82 13.56 -4.03
C VAL A 104 -13.15 12.78 -4.02
N GLY A 105 -14.14 13.22 -4.80
CA GLY A 105 -15.41 12.49 -4.97
C GLY A 105 -15.23 11.12 -5.64
N GLN A 106 -14.40 11.05 -6.68
CA GLN A 106 -14.05 9.78 -7.32
C GLN A 106 -13.30 8.86 -6.35
N TYR A 107 -12.34 9.40 -5.59
CA TYR A 107 -11.62 8.64 -4.57
C TYR A 107 -12.59 8.02 -3.56
N LEU A 108 -13.56 8.80 -3.06
CA LEU A 108 -14.60 8.29 -2.16
C LEU A 108 -15.38 7.12 -2.77
N LEU A 109 -15.85 7.25 -4.02
CA LEU A 109 -16.61 6.19 -4.66
C LEU A 109 -15.77 4.91 -4.86
N GLN A 110 -14.51 5.05 -5.28
CA GLN A 110 -13.62 3.91 -5.45
C GLN A 110 -13.32 3.23 -4.11
N ARG A 111 -13.00 4.01 -3.08
CA ARG A 111 -12.70 3.49 -1.75
C ARG A 111 -13.92 2.84 -1.10
N LEU A 112 -15.11 3.41 -1.28
CA LEU A 112 -16.37 2.83 -0.83
C LEU A 112 -16.60 1.46 -1.48
N ARG A 113 -16.45 1.35 -2.81
CA ARG A 113 -16.58 0.07 -3.52
C ARG A 113 -15.57 -0.96 -3.01
N GLN A 114 -14.31 -0.55 -2.84
CA GLN A 114 -13.24 -1.41 -2.33
C GLN A 114 -13.54 -1.94 -0.91
N VAL A 115 -14.00 -1.09 0.01
CA VAL A 115 -14.33 -1.50 1.38
C VAL A 115 -15.60 -2.35 1.40
N ALA A 116 -16.56 -2.03 0.54
CA ALA A 116 -17.80 -2.78 0.36
C ALA A 116 -17.57 -4.22 -0.16
N GLU A 117 -16.49 -4.49 -0.91
CA GLU A 117 -16.13 -5.86 -1.33
C GLU A 117 -15.92 -6.78 -0.12
N LYS A 118 -15.36 -6.26 0.98
CA LYS A 118 -15.18 -7.01 2.24
C LYS A 118 -16.38 -6.87 3.18
N ARG A 119 -17.02 -5.69 3.25
CA ARG A 119 -18.15 -5.38 4.15
C ARG A 119 -19.47 -5.22 3.40
N LYS A 120 -20.24 -6.31 3.29
CA LYS A 120 -21.53 -6.31 2.60
C LYS A 120 -22.57 -5.35 3.21
N GLU A 121 -22.53 -5.14 4.53
CA GLU A 121 -23.44 -4.22 5.23
C GLU A 121 -23.29 -2.78 4.73
N LEU A 122 -22.04 -2.32 4.53
CA LEU A 122 -21.76 -0.98 4.02
C LEU A 122 -22.34 -0.78 2.61
N TRP A 123 -22.30 -1.83 1.78
CA TRP A 123 -22.96 -1.81 0.46
C TRP A 123 -24.48 -1.68 0.54
N GLN A 124 -25.10 -2.40 1.49
CA GLN A 124 -26.54 -2.34 1.71
C GLN A 124 -26.96 -0.95 2.20
N THR A 125 -26.21 -0.36 3.14
CA THR A 125 -26.46 1.01 3.62
C THR A 125 -26.30 2.02 2.48
N PHE A 126 -25.24 1.92 1.68
CA PHE A 126 -25.05 2.76 0.50
C PHE A 126 -26.24 2.67 -0.47
N MET A 127 -26.68 1.45 -0.81
CA MET A 127 -27.85 1.24 -1.67
C MET A 127 -29.15 1.76 -1.06
N SER A 128 -29.33 1.66 0.25
CA SER A 128 -30.50 2.20 0.94
C SER A 128 -30.56 3.73 0.83
N ILE A 129 -29.42 4.41 1.01
CA ILE A 129 -29.31 5.87 0.90
C ILE A 129 -29.63 6.33 -0.53
N LEU A 130 -29.13 5.61 -1.54
CA LEU A 130 -29.42 5.92 -2.94
C LEU A 130 -30.91 5.75 -3.30
N ARG A 131 -31.59 4.76 -2.72
CA ARG A 131 -33.04 4.55 -2.91
C ARG A 131 -33.90 5.56 -2.16
N GLU A 132 -33.50 5.98 -0.97
CA GLU A 132 -34.25 6.96 -0.18
C GLU A 132 -34.13 8.38 -0.76
N ASN A 133 -32.97 8.71 -1.33
CA ASN A 133 -32.67 10.03 -1.91
C ASN A 133 -32.44 9.97 -3.43
N GLU A 134 -33.32 9.26 -4.14
CA GLU A 134 -33.19 9.01 -5.59
C GLU A 134 -32.99 10.30 -6.40
N THR A 135 -33.71 11.37 -6.08
CA THR A 135 -33.67 12.62 -6.86
C THR A 135 -32.37 13.42 -6.69
N ARG A 136 -31.72 13.33 -5.52
CA ARG A 136 -30.55 14.17 -5.19
C ARG A 136 -29.22 13.43 -5.24
N LEU A 137 -29.19 12.12 -4.96
CA LEU A 137 -27.95 11.35 -4.87
C LEU A 137 -27.82 10.30 -5.97
N ASN A 138 -28.93 9.70 -6.42
CA ASN A 138 -28.92 8.71 -7.49
C ASN A 138 -28.98 9.38 -8.87
N ASN A 139 -27.94 10.14 -9.20
CA ASN A 139 -27.81 10.79 -10.50
C ASN A 139 -26.40 10.66 -11.07
N TYR A 140 -26.27 10.86 -12.38
CA TYR A 140 -24.99 10.79 -13.08
C TYR A 140 -24.00 11.87 -12.63
N HIS A 141 -24.47 12.98 -12.04
CA HIS A 141 -23.60 14.03 -11.54
C HIS A 141 -22.82 13.57 -10.29
N VAL A 142 -23.47 12.86 -9.37
CA VAL A 142 -22.84 12.32 -8.15
C VAL A 142 -22.09 11.03 -8.44
N LEU A 143 -22.70 10.08 -9.16
CA LEU A 143 -22.14 8.74 -9.36
C LEU A 143 -21.15 8.66 -10.54
N GLY A 144 -21.20 9.61 -11.47
CA GLY A 144 -20.35 9.69 -12.67
C GLY A 144 -19.21 10.70 -12.53
N GLN A 145 -18.48 10.68 -11.41
CA GLN A 145 -17.35 11.59 -11.20
C GLN A 145 -16.27 11.40 -12.27
N ARG A 146 -15.73 12.50 -12.79
CA ARG A 146 -14.76 12.49 -13.90
C ARG A 146 -13.32 12.15 -13.47
N GLY A 147 -13.08 11.97 -12.17
CA GLY A 147 -11.75 11.75 -11.62
C GLY A 147 -11.08 10.45 -12.08
N MET A 148 -9.75 10.40 -12.00
CA MET A 148 -8.93 9.22 -12.30
C MET A 148 -8.46 8.47 -11.06
N ALA A 149 -8.76 8.97 -9.86
CA ALA A 149 -8.46 8.26 -8.61
C ALA A 149 -8.93 6.80 -8.64
N THR A 150 -8.13 5.89 -8.09
CA THR A 150 -8.42 4.44 -8.07
C THR A 150 -8.16 3.85 -6.69
N ALA A 151 -8.93 2.83 -6.32
CA ALA A 151 -8.75 2.10 -5.07
C ALA A 151 -9.23 0.66 -5.26
N PHE A 152 -8.40 -0.34 -4.97
CA PHE A 152 -8.77 -1.74 -5.19
C PHE A 152 -7.99 -2.70 -4.27
N THR A 153 -8.58 -3.89 -4.06
CA THR A 153 -7.98 -4.98 -3.29
C THR A 153 -7.90 -6.23 -4.16
N ARG A 154 -6.73 -6.89 -4.24
CA ARG A 154 -6.56 -8.13 -5.01
C ARG A 154 -5.86 -9.20 -4.18
N GLY A 155 -6.51 -10.35 -4.03
CA GLY A 155 -5.90 -11.52 -3.40
C GLY A 155 -4.80 -12.10 -4.29
N PHE A 156 -3.59 -12.24 -3.75
CA PHE A 156 -2.49 -12.93 -4.44
C PHE A 156 -2.21 -14.31 -3.87
N LEU A 157 -2.54 -14.53 -2.59
CA LEU A 157 -2.35 -15.77 -1.87
C LEU A 157 -3.68 -16.18 -1.22
N ASN A 158 -4.06 -17.45 -1.38
CA ASN A 158 -5.20 -18.05 -0.70
C ASN A 158 -4.78 -19.45 -0.27
N THR A 159 -4.47 -19.62 1.02
CA THR A 159 -4.07 -20.90 1.61
C THR A 159 -4.91 -21.18 2.85
N ALA A 160 -5.02 -22.45 3.23
CA ALA A 160 -5.85 -22.87 4.37
C ALA A 160 -5.51 -22.16 5.69
N SER A 161 -4.26 -21.70 5.85
CA SER A 161 -3.79 -21.01 7.06
C SER A 161 -3.68 -19.49 6.90
N SER A 162 -3.64 -18.95 5.68
CA SER A 162 -3.44 -17.52 5.46
C SER A 162 -3.85 -17.05 4.07
N ASN A 163 -4.42 -15.85 4.02
CA ASN A 163 -4.71 -15.11 2.80
C ASN A 163 -3.73 -13.94 2.66
N GLY A 164 -3.34 -13.62 1.43
CA GLY A 164 -2.51 -12.46 1.13
C GLY A 164 -3.22 -11.59 0.10
N SER A 165 -3.31 -10.30 0.38
CA SER A 165 -3.94 -9.33 -0.50
C SER A 165 -3.06 -8.11 -0.74
N LEU A 166 -3.12 -7.61 -1.97
CA LEU A 166 -2.56 -6.35 -2.41
C LEU A 166 -3.65 -5.30 -2.37
N VAL A 167 -3.45 -4.26 -1.56
CA VAL A 167 -4.34 -3.12 -1.45
C VAL A 167 -3.63 -1.94 -2.08
N SER A 168 -4.28 -1.25 -3.02
CA SER A 168 -3.71 -0.07 -3.67
C SER A 168 -4.72 1.06 -3.66
N THR A 169 -4.24 2.27 -3.36
CA THR A 169 -5.01 3.51 -3.50
C THR A 169 -4.17 4.55 -4.24
N LEU A 170 -4.83 5.28 -5.13
CA LEU A 170 -4.22 6.23 -6.04
C LEU A 170 -5.05 7.52 -6.02
N GLU A 171 -4.42 8.59 -5.58
CA GLU A 171 -4.93 9.96 -5.59
C GLU A 171 -4.23 10.74 -6.71
N LEU A 172 -5.04 11.36 -7.56
CA LEU A 172 -4.56 12.29 -8.58
C LEU A 172 -5.05 13.70 -8.28
N ALA A 173 -4.24 14.68 -8.68
CA ALA A 173 -4.59 16.10 -8.70
C ALA A 173 -4.15 16.67 -10.04
N GLY A 174 -5.03 17.44 -10.70
CA GLY A 174 -4.74 18.00 -12.02
C GLY A 174 -4.52 16.98 -13.15
N GLY A 175 -4.64 15.67 -12.92
CA GLY A 175 -4.28 14.61 -13.88
C GLY A 175 -2.89 13.99 -13.64
N ILE A 176 -2.19 14.42 -12.59
CA ILE A 176 -0.92 13.86 -12.16
C ILE A 176 -1.12 13.10 -10.85
N LEU A 177 -0.30 12.07 -10.63
CA LEU A 177 -0.18 11.40 -9.33
C LEU A 177 0.15 12.41 -8.23
N LYS A 178 -0.70 12.49 -7.19
CA LYS A 178 -0.42 13.25 -5.96
C LYS A 178 0.01 12.34 -4.82
N ARG A 179 -0.72 11.23 -4.62
CA ARG A 179 -0.38 10.21 -3.64
C ARG A 179 -0.74 8.83 -4.17
N SER A 180 0.14 7.86 -3.97
CA SER A 180 -0.14 6.43 -4.17
C SER A 180 0.23 5.68 -2.91
N THR A 181 -0.52 4.66 -2.52
CA THR A 181 -0.09 3.69 -1.51
C THR A 181 -0.39 2.28 -1.98
N LEU A 182 0.59 1.40 -1.85
CA LEU A 182 0.52 -0.02 -2.12
C LEU A 182 0.88 -0.80 -0.87
N ASP A 183 -0.09 -1.53 -0.34
CA ASP A 183 0.02 -2.35 0.85
C ASP A 183 0.00 -3.83 0.48
N VAL A 184 0.95 -4.58 1.05
CA VAL A 184 0.93 -6.04 1.06
C VAL A 184 0.46 -6.48 2.43
N VAL A 185 -0.80 -6.93 2.45
CA VAL A 185 -1.49 -7.37 3.65
C VAL A 185 -1.49 -8.89 3.69
N ILE A 186 -1.11 -9.44 4.83
CA ILE A 186 -1.28 -10.86 5.15
C ILE A 186 -2.34 -10.97 6.24
N GLU A 187 -3.30 -11.86 6.00
CA GLU A 187 -4.43 -12.15 6.86
C GLU A 187 -4.29 -13.62 7.32
N GLY A 188 -4.41 -13.86 8.62
CA GLY A 188 -4.33 -15.19 9.23
C GLY A 188 -5.30 -15.29 10.40
N GLY A 189 -6.31 -16.14 10.30
CA GLY A 189 -7.41 -16.15 11.26
C GLY A 189 -8.14 -14.79 11.28
N ASP A 190 -8.25 -14.19 12.46
CA ASP A 190 -8.87 -12.87 12.67
C ASP A 190 -7.87 -11.71 12.55
N ASP A 191 -6.57 -12.01 12.50
CA ASP A 191 -5.51 -10.99 12.43
C ASP A 191 -5.17 -10.62 11.00
N SER A 192 -5.09 -9.31 10.74
CA SER A 192 -4.71 -8.73 9.45
C SER A 192 -3.61 -7.70 9.67
N GLN A 193 -2.47 -7.89 9.02
CA GLN A 193 -1.33 -6.98 9.14
C GLN A 193 -0.71 -6.65 7.79
N ALA A 194 -0.47 -5.36 7.56
CA ALA A 194 0.34 -4.89 6.46
C ALA A 194 1.83 -5.13 6.79
N ILE A 195 2.45 -6.08 6.11
CA ILE A 195 3.87 -6.39 6.27
C ILE A 195 4.73 -5.31 5.61
N PHE A 196 4.24 -4.77 4.50
CA PHE A 196 4.95 -3.78 3.71
C PHE A 196 3.97 -2.82 3.06
N THR A 197 4.21 -1.53 3.27
CA THR A 197 3.49 -0.42 2.66
C THR A 197 4.49 0.48 1.95
N MET A 198 4.25 0.73 0.68
CA MET A 198 5.00 1.68 -0.13
C MET A 198 4.07 2.79 -0.56
N GLY A 199 4.37 4.01 -0.12
CA GLY A 199 3.69 5.21 -0.57
C GLY A 199 4.58 6.01 -1.50
N MET A 200 3.99 6.61 -2.52
CA MET A 200 4.61 7.66 -3.32
C MET A 200 3.85 8.95 -3.11
N PHE A 201 4.56 10.08 -3.11
CA PHE A 201 3.95 11.39 -3.08
C PHE A 201 4.64 12.30 -4.09
N ALA A 202 3.86 13.18 -4.70
CA ALA A 202 4.36 14.25 -5.53
C ALA A 202 3.50 15.51 -5.37
N GLY A 203 4.14 16.66 -5.46
CA GLY A 203 3.51 17.98 -5.40
C GLY A 203 4.18 18.93 -6.37
N GLY A 204 3.47 19.96 -6.82
CA GLY A 204 4.05 21.00 -7.71
C GLY A 204 4.45 20.53 -9.10
N LEU A 205 3.92 19.40 -9.60
CA LEU A 205 4.22 18.86 -10.93
C LEU A 205 3.22 19.29 -12.01
N SER A 206 2.11 19.93 -11.62
CA SER A 206 1.03 20.36 -12.53
C SER A 206 1.54 21.26 -13.67
N SER A 207 2.53 22.11 -13.39
CA SER A 207 3.17 22.99 -14.37
C SER A 207 3.91 22.28 -15.50
N PHE A 208 4.25 20.99 -15.33
CA PHE A 208 5.02 20.22 -16.33
C PHE A 208 4.13 19.38 -17.26
N VAL A 209 2.88 19.09 -16.87
CA VAL A 209 2.00 18.18 -17.61
C VAL A 209 0.80 18.91 -18.23
N SER A 210 0.41 20.08 -17.71
CA SER A 210 -0.73 20.85 -18.23
C SER A 210 -0.26 22.14 -18.91
N SER A 211 -0.58 22.28 -20.20
CA SER A 211 -0.54 23.55 -20.93
C SER A 211 -1.85 24.34 -20.86
N ASP A 212 -2.88 23.82 -20.18
CA ASP A 212 -4.17 24.50 -20.05
C ASP A 212 -4.15 25.48 -18.86
N ASP A 213 -4.08 26.76 -19.22
CA ASP A 213 -4.19 27.98 -18.39
C ASP A 213 -5.57 28.12 -17.72
N VAL A 214 -5.96 27.17 -16.87
CA VAL A 214 -6.98 27.44 -15.86
C VAL A 214 -6.37 27.19 -14.50
N ALA A 215 -5.43 28.07 -14.16
CA ALA A 215 -4.98 28.27 -12.80
C ALA A 215 -6.21 28.54 -11.93
N ALA A 216 -6.63 27.55 -11.14
CA ALA A 216 -7.51 27.83 -10.01
C ALA A 216 -6.72 28.76 -9.07
N PRO A 217 -7.18 29.99 -8.82
CA PRO A 217 -6.44 30.95 -8.01
C PRO A 217 -6.60 30.55 -6.55
N SER A 218 -5.73 29.66 -6.03
CA SER A 218 -5.50 29.46 -4.58
C SER A 218 -4.46 28.39 -4.21
N GLU A 219 -3.75 27.80 -5.16
CA GLU A 219 -2.55 27.03 -4.83
C GLU A 219 -1.39 28.03 -4.70
N GLU A 220 -0.97 28.33 -3.47
CA GLU A 220 0.41 28.77 -3.25
C GLU A 220 1.29 27.81 -4.06
N GLU A 221 2.11 28.34 -4.97
CA GLU A 221 2.97 27.56 -5.86
C GLU A 221 3.75 26.53 -5.04
N GLU A 222 3.25 25.30 -5.02
CA GLU A 222 3.91 24.24 -4.29
C GLU A 222 5.16 23.89 -5.07
N SER A 223 6.33 24.01 -4.45
CA SER A 223 7.59 23.67 -5.10
C SER A 223 7.56 22.21 -5.55
N ALA A 224 7.91 21.96 -6.81
CA ALA A 224 8.00 20.62 -7.38
C ALA A 224 8.75 19.68 -6.43
N ASN A 225 8.09 18.64 -5.96
CA ASN A 225 8.70 17.65 -5.09
C ASN A 225 8.13 16.28 -5.40
N ALA A 226 8.94 15.25 -5.24
CA ALA A 226 8.47 13.87 -5.23
C ALA A 226 9.31 13.02 -4.30
N GLY A 227 8.70 11.96 -3.80
CA GLY A 227 9.40 11.01 -2.96
C GLY A 227 8.59 9.75 -2.69
N MET A 228 9.19 8.90 -1.88
CA MET A 228 8.66 7.62 -1.47
C MET A 228 8.70 7.50 0.05
N GLU A 229 7.63 6.97 0.62
CA GLU A 229 7.53 6.59 2.02
C GLU A 229 7.41 5.07 2.14
N LEU A 230 8.15 4.49 3.07
CA LEU A 230 8.14 3.05 3.31
C LEU A 230 7.72 2.79 4.75
N THR A 231 6.80 1.87 4.94
CA THR A 231 6.44 1.33 6.26
C THR A 231 6.64 -0.17 6.20
N VAL A 232 7.44 -0.72 7.10
CA VAL A 232 7.74 -2.15 7.14
C VAL A 232 7.39 -2.68 8.51
N MET A 233 6.57 -3.73 8.57
CA MET A 233 6.06 -4.31 9.82
C MET A 233 5.46 -3.27 10.78
N GLY A 234 4.74 -2.28 10.23
CA GLY A 234 4.12 -1.20 11.00
C GLY A 234 5.04 -0.03 11.38
N VAL A 235 6.36 -0.13 11.12
CA VAL A 235 7.32 0.96 11.41
C VAL A 235 7.56 1.81 10.17
N GLN A 236 7.24 3.11 10.26
CA GLN A 236 7.51 4.05 9.17
C GLN A 236 8.99 4.45 9.17
N VAL A 237 9.66 4.19 8.05
CA VAL A 237 11.02 4.65 7.79
C VAL A 237 11.00 6.11 7.36
N ARG A 238 12.13 6.81 7.51
CA ARG A 238 12.29 8.17 6.97
C ARG A 238 11.97 8.15 5.46
N PRO A 239 11.06 9.03 4.98
CA PRO A 239 10.76 9.13 3.56
C PRO A 239 12.01 9.52 2.75
N PHE A 240 12.13 8.90 1.58
CA PHE A 240 13.14 9.21 0.57
C PHE A 240 12.58 10.29 -0.33
N VAL A 241 13.27 11.42 -0.44
CA VAL A 241 12.90 12.51 -1.35
C VAL A 241 13.75 12.33 -2.60
N PHE A 242 13.10 12.23 -3.76
CA PHE A 242 13.81 12.07 -5.04
C PHE A 242 14.35 13.40 -5.53
N PHE A 243 13.58 14.47 -5.35
CA PHE A 243 14.00 15.84 -5.65
C PHE A 243 13.14 16.83 -4.86
N GLU A 244 13.72 18.00 -4.60
CA GLU A 244 13.07 19.15 -4.00
C GLU A 244 13.38 20.41 -4.82
N GLY A 245 12.36 20.94 -5.47
CA GLY A 245 12.43 22.08 -6.37
C GLY A 245 12.60 21.69 -7.84
N GLN A 246 12.25 22.64 -8.72
CA GLN A 246 12.29 22.43 -10.17
C GLN A 246 13.73 22.27 -10.70
N GLY A 247 14.72 22.93 -10.09
CA GLY A 247 16.12 22.86 -10.53
C GLY A 247 16.71 21.46 -10.40
N GLU A 248 16.45 20.77 -9.27
CA GLU A 248 16.94 19.41 -9.04
C GLU A 248 16.22 18.41 -9.95
N LEU A 249 14.89 18.56 -10.13
CA LEU A 249 14.12 17.78 -11.09
C LEU A 249 14.69 17.88 -12.50
N MET A 250 14.89 19.11 -13.00
CA MET A 250 15.43 19.32 -14.34
C MET A 250 16.87 18.81 -14.47
N GLY A 251 17.66 18.89 -13.40
CA GLY A 251 18.97 18.25 -13.31
C GLY A 251 18.88 16.76 -13.60
N HIS A 252 18.01 16.03 -12.89
CA HIS A 252 17.80 14.59 -13.07
C HIS A 252 17.28 14.21 -14.46
N VAL A 253 16.36 15.01 -15.02
CA VAL A 253 15.81 14.77 -16.36
C VAL A 253 16.90 14.95 -17.43
N TRP A 254 17.76 15.97 -17.30
CA TRP A 254 18.81 16.24 -18.28
C TRP A 254 20.01 15.30 -18.15
N SER A 255 20.33 14.87 -16.93
CA SER A 255 21.40 13.90 -16.68
C SER A 255 20.97 12.46 -16.95
N GLY A 256 19.67 12.19 -17.15
CA GLY A 256 19.16 10.83 -17.35
C GLY A 256 19.40 9.92 -16.15
N THR A 257 19.50 10.45 -14.93
CA THR A 257 19.85 9.62 -13.75
C THR A 257 18.75 8.64 -13.38
N GLY A 258 17.51 8.87 -13.83
CA GLY A 258 16.39 7.96 -13.61
C GLY A 258 16.29 6.82 -14.61
N SER A 259 16.98 6.89 -15.76
CA SER A 259 16.85 5.89 -16.84
C SER A 259 17.64 4.61 -16.61
N GLU A 260 18.49 4.56 -15.57
CA GLU A 260 19.13 3.32 -15.14
C GLU A 260 18.45 2.77 -13.89
N ARG A 261 18.31 1.44 -13.83
CA ARG A 261 17.78 0.72 -12.68
C ARG A 261 18.56 1.08 -11.42
N THR A 262 17.91 1.82 -10.52
CA THR A 262 18.51 2.30 -9.27
C THR A 262 17.89 1.59 -8.07
N PRO A 263 18.68 0.93 -7.20
CA PRO A 263 18.16 0.35 -5.97
C PRO A 263 17.77 1.48 -5.01
N ALA A 264 16.52 1.47 -4.55
CA ALA A 264 15.97 2.47 -3.64
C ALA A 264 16.00 2.01 -2.18
N PHE A 265 15.73 0.71 -1.93
CA PHE A 265 15.69 0.17 -0.58
C PHE A 265 16.03 -1.31 -0.57
N GLN A 266 16.99 -1.68 0.30
CA GLN A 266 17.42 -3.05 0.49
C GLN A 266 17.43 -3.37 1.98
N ALA A 267 16.82 -4.48 2.37
CA ALA A 267 16.78 -4.88 3.77
C ALA A 267 16.74 -6.40 3.95
N LEU A 268 17.38 -6.86 5.02
CA LEU A 268 17.26 -8.20 5.55
C LEU A 268 16.55 -8.10 6.89
N MET A 269 15.44 -8.81 7.04
CA MET A 269 14.61 -8.76 8.23
C MET A 269 14.33 -10.17 8.72
N LEU A 270 14.38 -10.33 10.04
CA LEU A 270 13.97 -11.54 10.73
C LEU A 270 12.46 -11.43 11.00
N LEU A 271 11.66 -12.19 10.25
CA LEU A 271 10.20 -12.22 10.38
C LEU A 271 9.75 -13.06 11.56
N HIS A 272 10.42 -14.17 11.80
CA HIS A 272 10.08 -15.10 12.87
C HIS A 272 11.36 -15.59 13.53
N ASP A 273 11.38 -15.58 14.85
CA ASP A 273 12.45 -16.16 15.65
C ASP A 273 11.81 -16.78 16.89
N HIS A 274 11.51 -18.07 16.78
CA HIS A 274 10.92 -18.85 17.85
C HIS A 274 11.91 -19.91 18.30
N PHE A 275 12.13 -19.96 19.61
CA PHE A 275 12.93 -21.00 20.24
C PHE A 275 12.18 -21.51 21.46
N GLU A 276 11.97 -22.81 21.52
CA GLU A 276 11.24 -23.46 22.59
C GLU A 276 11.91 -24.79 22.96
N GLN A 277 12.02 -25.01 24.26
CA GLN A 277 12.48 -26.28 24.82
C GLN A 277 11.29 -26.98 25.47
N ILE A 278 10.92 -28.13 24.89
CA ILE A 278 9.79 -28.93 25.33
C ILE A 278 10.33 -30.13 26.11
N SER A 279 9.98 -30.20 27.40
CA SER A 279 10.23 -31.38 28.22
C SER A 279 9.19 -32.45 27.93
N LEU A 280 9.61 -33.55 27.33
CA LEU A 280 8.73 -34.68 26.99
C LEU A 280 8.43 -35.53 28.22
N GLN A 281 7.30 -36.24 28.21
CA GLN A 281 6.86 -37.11 29.32
C GLN A 281 7.86 -38.23 29.67
N ASN A 282 8.71 -38.61 28.72
CA ASN A 282 9.77 -39.59 28.91
C ASN A 282 11.07 -38.99 29.50
N GLY A 283 11.06 -37.71 29.88
CA GLY A 283 12.20 -37.00 30.46
C GLY A 283 13.21 -36.47 29.43
N PHE A 284 12.96 -36.62 28.13
CA PHE A 284 13.84 -36.06 27.10
C PHE A 284 13.48 -34.60 26.83
N VAL A 285 14.48 -33.83 26.43
CA VAL A 285 14.30 -32.45 26.00
C VAL A 285 14.29 -32.43 24.47
N ALA A 286 13.19 -31.94 23.91
CA ALA A 286 13.09 -31.61 22.50
C ALA A 286 13.27 -30.11 22.35
N GLU A 287 14.17 -29.68 21.47
CA GLU A 287 14.36 -28.27 21.14
C GLU A 287 13.72 -28.01 19.77
N LEU A 288 12.88 -27.00 19.73
CA LEU A 288 12.23 -26.49 18.53
C LEU A 288 12.79 -25.09 18.28
N SER A 289 13.44 -24.91 17.13
CA SER A 289 13.88 -23.60 16.66
C SER A 289 13.25 -23.34 15.31
N MET A 290 12.63 -22.18 15.13
CA MET A 290 12.00 -21.76 13.89
C MET A 290 12.43 -20.33 13.58
N THR A 291 13.18 -20.19 12.50
CA THR A 291 13.76 -18.92 12.05
C THR A 291 13.24 -18.62 10.66
N GLY A 292 12.54 -17.49 10.52
CA GLY A 292 12.03 -16.97 9.27
C GLY A 292 12.70 -15.66 8.91
N GLY A 293 13.34 -15.60 7.75
CA GLY A 293 13.98 -14.40 7.22
C GLY A 293 13.34 -13.94 5.91
N ILE A 294 13.31 -12.63 5.70
CA ILE A 294 12.98 -12.01 4.43
C ILE A 294 14.11 -11.09 3.99
N SER A 295 14.54 -11.25 2.74
CA SER A 295 15.34 -10.30 2.00
C SER A 295 14.42 -9.49 1.11
N PHE A 296 14.65 -8.19 1.04
CA PHE A 296 13.85 -7.26 0.28
C PHE A 296 14.74 -6.34 -0.55
N ASP A 297 14.45 -6.23 -1.83
CA ASP A 297 15.13 -5.36 -2.80
C ASP A 297 14.08 -4.62 -3.63
N LEU A 298 14.03 -3.31 -3.45
CA LEU A 298 13.19 -2.40 -4.20
C LEU A 298 14.08 -1.57 -5.12
N ALA A 299 13.84 -1.66 -6.42
CA ALA A 299 14.54 -0.89 -7.43
C ALA A 299 13.53 -0.22 -8.36
N GLY A 300 13.95 0.90 -8.95
CA GLY A 300 13.12 1.65 -9.89
C GLY A 300 13.91 2.16 -11.08
N GLU A 301 13.21 2.33 -12.18
CA GLU A 301 13.68 2.99 -13.39
C GLU A 301 12.56 3.89 -13.93
N VAL A 302 12.92 5.07 -14.42
CA VAL A 302 12.02 6.03 -15.04
C VAL A 302 12.68 6.59 -16.28
N GLN A 303 12.04 6.38 -17.43
CA GLN A 303 12.39 6.98 -18.70
C GLN A 303 11.35 8.03 -19.04
N LEU A 304 11.78 9.26 -19.27
CA LEU A 304 10.91 10.37 -19.63
C LEU A 304 11.42 11.01 -20.92
N SER A 305 10.55 11.13 -21.93
CA SER A 305 10.85 11.89 -23.14
C SER A 305 9.89 13.06 -23.26
N LEU A 306 10.42 14.28 -23.10
CA LEU A 306 9.66 15.51 -23.32
C LEU A 306 9.33 15.72 -24.80
N TRP A 307 10.16 15.21 -25.72
CA TRP A 307 9.96 15.31 -27.17
C TRP A 307 8.83 14.39 -27.65
N ASN A 308 8.88 13.12 -27.25
CA ASN A 308 7.84 12.14 -27.59
C ASN A 308 6.61 12.26 -26.69
N ARG A 309 6.68 13.09 -25.64
CA ARG A 309 5.64 13.30 -24.63
C ARG A 309 5.14 11.98 -24.02
N ASN A 310 6.08 11.11 -23.66
CA ASN A 310 5.81 9.85 -23.01
C ASN A 310 6.71 9.64 -21.80
N ALA A 311 6.23 8.80 -20.88
CA ALA A 311 6.98 8.33 -19.73
C ALA A 311 6.75 6.84 -19.53
N HIS A 312 7.84 6.12 -19.30
CA HIS A 312 7.83 4.71 -18.94
C HIS A 312 8.49 4.58 -17.57
N SER A 313 7.86 3.85 -16.66
CA SER A 313 8.44 3.58 -15.35
C SER A 313 8.25 2.12 -14.98
N VAL A 314 9.30 1.53 -14.41
CA VAL A 314 9.28 0.19 -13.85
C VAL A 314 9.72 0.27 -12.41
N VAL A 315 8.87 -0.22 -11.50
CA VAL A 315 9.19 -0.43 -10.10
C VAL A 315 9.24 -1.93 -9.85
N GLU A 316 10.44 -2.43 -9.57
CA GLU A 316 10.68 -3.84 -9.28
C GLU A 316 10.75 -4.07 -7.77
N LYS A 317 9.90 -4.97 -7.30
CA LYS A 317 9.88 -5.44 -5.92
C LYS A 317 10.29 -6.91 -5.89
N ASN A 318 11.53 -7.16 -5.54
CA ASN A 318 12.06 -8.50 -5.34
C ASN A 318 12.10 -8.80 -3.83
N ALA A 319 11.62 -9.98 -3.44
CA ALA A 319 11.84 -10.46 -2.08
C ALA A 319 12.27 -11.92 -2.10
N GLY A 320 13.12 -12.29 -1.15
CA GLY A 320 13.53 -13.67 -0.89
C GLY A 320 13.05 -14.05 0.50
N VAL A 321 12.15 -15.02 0.61
CA VAL A 321 11.63 -15.50 1.88
C VAL A 321 12.21 -16.87 2.16
N VAL A 322 12.76 -17.05 3.36
CA VAL A 322 13.28 -18.32 3.85
C VAL A 322 12.67 -18.61 5.20
N LEU A 323 12.14 -19.81 5.37
CA LEU A 323 11.65 -20.32 6.63
C LEU A 323 12.39 -21.61 6.94
N GLN A 324 13.17 -21.60 8.01
CA GLN A 324 13.90 -22.76 8.50
C GLN A 324 13.33 -23.17 9.85
N GLY A 325 13.06 -24.47 10.00
CA GLY A 325 12.68 -25.05 11.28
C GLY A 325 13.52 -26.26 11.58
N ILE A 326 14.06 -26.30 12.79
CA ILE A 326 14.94 -27.33 13.30
C ILE A 326 14.29 -27.91 14.55
N ILE A 327 14.15 -29.23 14.56
CA ILE A 327 13.70 -30.00 15.72
C ILE A 327 14.82 -30.94 16.10
N THR A 328 15.39 -30.78 17.29
CA THR A 328 16.45 -31.61 17.84
C THR A 328 15.97 -32.33 19.09
N VAL A 329 16.33 -33.60 19.19
CA VAL A 329 16.22 -34.38 20.42
C VAL A 329 17.61 -34.96 20.68
N ASP A 330 18.29 -34.41 21.69
CA ASP A 330 19.62 -34.85 22.11
C ASP A 330 19.52 -35.61 23.42
N THR A 331 19.87 -36.89 23.37
CA THR A 331 19.98 -37.77 24.53
C THR A 331 21.34 -38.45 24.51
N SER A 332 21.75 -39.03 25.64
CA SER A 332 23.03 -39.73 25.75
C SER A 332 23.17 -40.93 24.81
N PHE A 333 22.05 -41.52 24.36
CA PHE A 333 22.01 -42.72 23.53
C PHE A 333 21.43 -42.51 22.12
N VAL A 334 20.70 -41.42 21.85
CA VAL A 334 20.17 -41.09 20.52
C VAL A 334 20.25 -39.59 20.29
N LYS A 335 20.80 -39.20 19.14
CA LYS A 335 20.71 -37.85 18.58
C LYS A 335 19.82 -37.89 17.34
N SER A 336 18.69 -37.20 17.38
CA SER A 336 17.78 -37.08 16.24
C SER A 336 17.57 -35.61 15.91
N MET A 337 17.67 -35.28 14.63
CA MET A 337 17.49 -33.93 14.12
C MET A 337 16.65 -33.99 12.85
N VAL A 338 15.64 -33.12 12.79
CA VAL A 338 14.86 -32.85 11.58
C VAL A 338 15.00 -31.36 11.28
N ASP A 339 15.50 -31.05 10.09
CA ASP A 339 15.64 -29.70 9.56
C ASP A 339 14.77 -29.58 8.32
N PHE A 340 13.81 -28.67 8.33
CA PHE A 340 13.03 -28.32 7.15
C PHE A 340 13.29 -26.88 6.77
N ASN A 341 13.42 -26.65 5.47
CA ASN A 341 13.65 -25.34 4.89
C ASN A 341 12.69 -25.11 3.73
N ILE A 342 11.95 -24.01 3.80
CA ILE A 342 11.08 -23.51 2.74
C ILE A 342 11.66 -22.19 2.24
N ALA A 343 12.02 -22.12 0.96
CA ALA A 343 12.58 -20.92 0.35
C ALA A 343 11.80 -20.54 -0.91
N THR A 344 11.51 -19.25 -1.08
CA THR A 344 10.82 -18.72 -2.26
C THR A 344 11.29 -17.30 -2.58
N GLU A 345 11.29 -16.97 -3.87
CA GLU A 345 11.67 -15.64 -4.37
C GLU A 345 10.46 -14.98 -5.05
N PRO A 346 9.51 -14.40 -4.29
CA PRO A 346 8.43 -13.63 -4.88
C PRO A 346 8.96 -12.35 -5.55
N ARG A 347 8.48 -12.09 -6.76
CA ARG A 347 8.76 -10.86 -7.52
C ARG A 347 7.44 -10.20 -7.93
N LEU A 348 7.41 -8.88 -7.86
CA LEU A 348 6.25 -8.08 -8.24
C LEU A 348 6.76 -6.82 -8.96
N ASN A 349 6.34 -6.64 -10.20
CA ASN A 349 6.75 -5.51 -11.02
C ASN A 349 5.52 -4.64 -11.29
N LEU A 350 5.61 -3.36 -10.92
CA LEU A 350 4.64 -2.35 -11.32
C LEU A 350 5.22 -1.58 -12.49
N VAL A 351 4.59 -1.72 -13.66
CA VAL A 351 4.94 -0.99 -14.88
C VAL A 351 3.90 0.11 -15.09
N SER A 352 4.37 1.31 -15.40
CA SER A 352 3.54 2.47 -15.68
C SER A 352 3.94 3.08 -17.01
N ASP A 353 2.98 3.19 -17.91
CA ASP A 353 3.13 3.85 -19.21
C ASP A 353 2.21 5.06 -19.27
N VAL A 354 2.79 6.22 -19.58
CA VAL A 354 2.08 7.49 -19.69
C VAL A 354 2.32 8.07 -21.07
N ASN A 355 1.25 8.47 -21.75
CA ASN A 355 1.30 9.30 -22.94
C ASN A 355 0.54 10.61 -22.67
N PHE A 356 1.21 11.75 -22.87
CA PHE A 356 0.64 13.07 -22.63
C PHE A 356 0.63 13.95 -23.90
N TYR A 357 0.51 13.34 -25.08
CA TYR A 357 0.50 14.09 -26.35
C TYR A 357 -0.79 14.90 -26.58
N ASN A 358 -1.97 14.29 -26.41
CA ASN A 358 -3.29 14.92 -26.62
C ASN A 358 -4.24 14.69 -25.44
N LYS A 359 -4.51 13.43 -25.11
CA LYS A 359 -5.18 13.02 -23.87
C LYS A 359 -4.15 12.33 -23.01
N VAL A 360 -4.08 12.72 -21.73
CA VAL A 360 -3.23 12.03 -20.75
C VAL A 360 -3.82 10.64 -20.55
N ALA A 361 -3.18 9.63 -21.16
CA ALA A 361 -3.49 8.24 -20.96
C ALA A 361 -2.44 7.63 -20.01
N LEU A 362 -2.92 6.98 -18.96
CA LEU A 362 -2.10 6.30 -17.95
C LEU A 362 -2.52 4.83 -17.93
N CYS A 363 -1.58 3.93 -18.23
CA CYS A 363 -1.74 2.50 -18.05
C CYS A 363 -0.81 2.01 -16.94
N LEU A 364 -1.41 1.33 -15.96
CA LEU A 364 -0.68 0.64 -14.89
C LEU A 364 -0.82 -0.87 -15.06
N GLN A 365 0.29 -1.58 -14.98
CA GLN A 365 0.33 -3.04 -15.04
C GLN A 365 1.04 -3.59 -13.80
N LEU A 366 0.32 -4.41 -13.03
CA LEU A 366 0.89 -5.13 -11.90
C LEU A 366 1.16 -6.58 -12.29
N ARG A 367 2.43 -6.90 -12.51
CA ARG A 367 2.89 -8.19 -13.05
C ARG A 367 3.62 -8.98 -11.97
N GLN A 368 3.21 -10.22 -11.77
CA GLN A 368 3.93 -11.19 -10.95
C GLN A 368 4.58 -12.21 -11.91
N PRO A 369 5.91 -12.23 -12.02
CA PRO A 369 6.62 -13.26 -12.78
C PRO A 369 6.45 -14.67 -12.22
N ASP A 370 6.84 -15.67 -13.01
CA ASP A 370 6.97 -17.06 -12.55
C ASP A 370 7.90 -17.13 -11.34
N MET A 371 7.51 -17.90 -10.33
CA MET A 371 8.36 -18.14 -9.16
C MET A 371 8.44 -19.63 -8.83
N THR A 372 9.46 -19.99 -8.05
CA THR A 372 9.61 -21.35 -7.53
C THR A 372 9.61 -21.35 -6.02
N VAL A 373 8.96 -22.36 -5.45
CA VAL A 373 8.98 -22.64 -4.01
C VAL A 373 9.77 -23.92 -3.82
N LYS A 374 10.89 -23.82 -3.09
CA LYS A 374 11.76 -24.95 -2.75
C LYS A 374 11.45 -25.38 -1.33
N HIS A 375 11.17 -26.65 -1.13
CA HIS A 375 10.94 -27.25 0.19
C HIS A 375 11.86 -28.44 0.36
N ASN A 376 12.79 -28.31 1.30
CA ASN A 376 13.81 -29.30 1.59
C ASN A 376 13.62 -29.82 3.01
N ILE A 377 13.67 -31.13 3.19
CA ILE A 377 13.61 -31.77 4.51
C ILE A 377 14.82 -32.67 4.66
N TYR A 378 15.55 -32.49 5.74
CA TYR A 378 16.72 -33.26 6.13
C TYR A 378 16.46 -33.91 7.48
N LYS A 379 16.64 -35.23 7.54
CA LYS A 379 16.55 -35.99 8.77
C LYS A 379 17.87 -36.68 9.03
N VAL A 380 18.41 -36.48 10.22
CA VAL A 380 19.66 -37.10 10.69
C VAL A 380 19.38 -37.82 12.00
N GLU A 381 19.71 -39.11 12.06
CA GLU A 381 19.68 -39.88 13.30
C GLU A 381 21.03 -40.55 13.54
N ARG A 382 21.51 -40.51 14.78
CA ARG A 382 22.77 -41.11 15.20
C ARG A 382 22.61 -41.71 16.59
N ILE A 383 23.07 -42.94 16.76
CA ILE A 383 23.16 -43.61 18.06
C ILE A 383 24.64 -43.58 18.48
N PRO A 384 25.05 -42.78 19.49
CA PRO A 384 26.41 -42.78 20.00
C PRO A 384 26.84 -44.20 20.42
N GLY A 385 28.03 -44.64 20.01
CA GLY A 385 28.54 -45.99 20.29
C GLY A 385 28.09 -47.08 19.31
N SER A 386 27.17 -46.79 18.38
CA SER A 386 26.75 -47.73 17.32
C SER A 386 27.24 -47.30 15.93
N LYS A 387 27.29 -48.25 14.99
CA LYS A 387 27.48 -47.97 13.55
C LYS A 387 26.22 -47.39 12.90
N HIS A 388 25.09 -47.34 13.61
CA HIS A 388 23.83 -46.84 13.07
C HIS A 388 23.87 -45.32 12.85
N ARG A 389 23.79 -44.93 11.57
CA ARG A 389 23.66 -43.54 11.12
C ARG A 389 22.65 -43.47 9.99
N LEU A 390 21.56 -42.73 10.20
CA LEU A 390 20.57 -42.45 9.17
C LEU A 390 20.71 -41.01 8.70
N ARG A 391 20.74 -40.82 7.38
CA ARG A 391 20.58 -39.52 6.74
C ARG A 391 19.57 -39.67 5.61
N LYS A 392 18.46 -38.95 5.70
CA LYS A 392 17.44 -38.91 4.65
C LYS A 392 17.21 -37.46 4.27
N SER A 393 17.22 -37.18 2.96
CA SER A 393 16.92 -35.87 2.41
C SER A 393 15.79 -36.00 1.40
N LYS A 394 14.83 -35.07 1.45
CA LYS A 394 13.75 -34.97 0.47
C LYS A 394 13.68 -33.55 -0.04
N TYR A 395 13.74 -33.41 -1.36
CA TYR A 395 13.66 -32.12 -2.06
C TYR A 395 12.37 -32.07 -2.85
N LYS A 396 11.63 -30.98 -2.72
CA LYS A 396 10.45 -30.70 -3.54
C LYS A 396 10.56 -29.28 -4.07
N THR A 397 10.28 -29.14 -5.37
CA THR A 397 10.20 -27.82 -6.01
C THR A 397 8.82 -27.69 -6.63
N PHE A 398 8.11 -26.62 -6.25
CA PHE A 398 6.82 -26.25 -6.83
C PHE A 398 7.02 -25.05 -7.74
N LYS A 399 6.49 -25.10 -8.95
CA LYS A 399 6.45 -23.96 -9.86
C LYS A 399 5.13 -23.24 -9.68
N VAL A 400 5.18 -21.92 -9.50
CA VAL A 400 4.02 -21.05 -9.43
C VAL A 400 4.06 -20.17 -10.67
N ALA A 401 3.04 -20.31 -11.52
CA ALA A 401 2.93 -19.51 -12.74
C ALA A 401 2.73 -18.03 -12.41
N GLY A 402 3.33 -17.19 -13.24
CA GLY A 402 3.18 -15.75 -13.22
C GLY A 402 1.78 -15.34 -13.66
N LYS A 403 1.37 -14.16 -13.22
CA LYS A 403 0.04 -13.60 -13.49
C LYS A 403 0.09 -12.07 -13.48
N THR A 404 -0.85 -11.46 -14.18
CA THR A 404 -1.07 -10.01 -14.16
C THR A 404 -2.36 -9.73 -13.42
N TYR A 405 -2.37 -8.74 -12.53
CA TYR A 405 -3.55 -8.37 -11.77
C TYR A 405 -4.35 -7.30 -12.48
N ALA A 406 -5.65 -7.54 -12.66
CA ALA A 406 -6.57 -6.52 -13.15
C ALA A 406 -6.79 -5.46 -12.05
N LEU A 407 -6.54 -4.20 -12.38
CA LEU A 407 -6.65 -3.08 -11.43
C LEU A 407 -8.11 -2.60 -11.39
N ASN A 408 -8.53 -1.77 -12.33
CA ASN A 408 -9.91 -1.38 -12.51
C ASN A 408 -10.26 -1.23 -14.00
N GLN A 409 -11.56 -1.11 -14.28
CA GLN A 409 -12.05 -1.00 -15.66
C GLN A 409 -11.47 0.22 -16.38
N LYS A 410 -11.39 1.37 -15.72
CA LYS A 410 -10.85 2.60 -16.30
C LYS A 410 -9.36 2.46 -16.70
N ASN A 411 -8.55 1.82 -15.87
CA ASN A 411 -7.17 1.50 -16.21
C ASN A 411 -7.09 0.56 -17.39
N ASN A 412 -7.96 -0.46 -17.45
CA ASN A 412 -7.98 -1.38 -18.60
C ASN A 412 -8.37 -0.66 -19.89
N GLU A 413 -9.33 0.27 -19.85
CA GLU A 413 -9.70 1.11 -20.99
C GLU A 413 -8.51 1.97 -21.46
N MET A 414 -7.80 2.62 -20.53
CA MET A 414 -6.60 3.41 -20.85
C MET A 414 -5.46 2.55 -21.40
N CYS A 415 -5.26 1.35 -20.86
CA CYS A 415 -4.29 0.39 -21.37
C CYS A 415 -4.64 -0.08 -22.79
N ASN A 416 -5.94 -0.30 -23.07
CA ASN A 416 -6.38 -0.66 -24.41
C ASN A 416 -6.19 0.48 -25.41
N GLU A 417 -6.35 1.74 -24.99
CA GLU A 417 -6.05 2.90 -25.84
C GLU A 417 -4.54 3.06 -26.10
N LEU A 418 -3.70 2.79 -25.09
CA LEU A 418 -2.23 2.89 -25.20
C LEU A 418 -1.61 1.77 -26.03
N PHE A 419 -2.18 0.56 -25.95
CA PHE A 419 -1.67 -0.64 -26.61
C PHE A 419 -2.59 -1.17 -27.71
N SER A 420 -3.50 -0.34 -28.25
CA SER A 420 -4.28 -0.72 -29.42
C SER A 420 -3.31 -0.97 -30.58
N GLU A 421 -3.33 -2.18 -31.15
CA GLU A 421 -2.65 -2.46 -32.40
C GLU A 421 -3.21 -1.51 -33.48
N GLU A 422 -2.33 -0.78 -34.16
CA GLU A 422 -2.68 -0.04 -35.39
C GLU A 422 -3.11 -1.00 -36.50
#